data_AF-A0A820PTQ9-F1
#
_entry.id   AF-A0A820PTQ9-F1
#
_cell.length_a   1.000
_cell.length_b   1.000
_cell.length_c   1.000
_cell.angle_alpha   90.00
_cell.angle_beta   90.00
_cell.angle_gamma   90.00
#
_symmetry.space_group_name_H-M   'P 1'
#
loop_
_entity.id
_entity.type
_entity.pdbx_description
1 polymer ?
#
loop_
_entity_poly.entity_id
_entity_poly.type
_entity_poly.pdbx_seq_one_letter_code
_entity_poly.pdbx_strand_id
1 'polypeptide(L)'
;MSCDDMKFGHGCYRYGTFAFLGRGMDKDLPASTSYFERACELGFTKGCHNAAIAYMQGDGCVKNVNRGLEYYKKACSASVGESCLNLWSAYFHGHNGDVVKDGPMALDYASKACDLEMFQGCVNAAIMCRRGDGVPKDAERESYF
;
A
#
# COMPACT_ATOMS: atom_id res chain seq x y z
N MET A 1 -7.23 -24.95 6.89
CA MET A 1 -6.90 -24.03 7.99
C MET A 1 -7.73 -22.77 7.80
N SER A 2 -8.72 -22.55 8.66
CA SER A 2 -9.73 -21.49 8.55
C SER A 2 -9.23 -20.17 9.16
N CYS A 3 -9.78 -19.05 8.68
CA CYS A 3 -9.57 -17.73 9.28
C CYS A 3 -10.14 -17.65 10.70
N ASP A 4 -11.27 -18.33 10.94
CA ASP A 4 -12.07 -18.19 12.15
C ASP A 4 -11.62 -19.06 13.33
N ASP A 5 -11.13 -20.28 13.09
CA ASP A 5 -10.90 -21.22 14.20
C ASP A 5 -9.53 -21.06 14.88
N MET A 6 -8.53 -20.49 14.19
CA MET A 6 -7.14 -20.49 14.68
C MET A 6 -6.40 -19.15 14.55
N LYS A 7 -7.09 -18.05 14.16
CA LYS A 7 -6.50 -16.70 14.05
C LYS A 7 -5.22 -16.63 13.18
N PHE A 8 -5.13 -17.45 12.13
CA PHE A 8 -4.00 -17.38 11.19
C PHE A 8 -4.25 -16.30 10.14
N GLY A 9 -3.48 -15.20 10.18
CA GLY A 9 -3.61 -14.11 9.21
C GLY A 9 -3.47 -14.55 7.75
N HIS A 10 -2.59 -15.53 7.47
CA HIS A 10 -2.47 -16.12 6.13
C HIS A 10 -3.76 -16.84 5.68
N GLY A 11 -4.48 -17.48 6.60
CA GLY A 11 -5.77 -18.11 6.33
C GLY A 11 -6.80 -17.05 5.92
N CYS A 12 -6.94 -16.00 6.72
CA CYS A 12 -7.82 -14.87 6.41
C CYS A 12 -7.49 -14.24 5.05
N TYR A 13 -6.21 -14.03 4.74
CA TYR A 13 -5.80 -13.52 3.43
C TYR A 13 -6.25 -14.41 2.26
N ARG A 14 -6.14 -15.74 2.41
CA ARG A 14 -6.60 -16.68 1.37
C ARG A 14 -8.12 -16.63 1.18
N TYR A 15 -8.90 -16.56 2.27
CA TYR A 15 -10.35 -16.40 2.17
C TYR A 15 -10.72 -15.07 1.52
N GLY A 16 -10.05 -13.98 1.90
CA GLY A 16 -10.23 -12.67 1.25
C GLY A 16 -9.95 -12.75 -0.25
N THR A 17 -8.91 -13.47 -0.65
CA THR A 17 -8.58 -13.71 -2.07
C THR A 17 -9.62 -14.57 -2.78
N PHE A 18 -10.15 -15.60 -2.13
CA PHE A 18 -11.21 -16.45 -2.71
C PHE A 18 -12.51 -15.68 -2.91
N ALA A 19 -12.92 -14.88 -1.92
CA ALA A 19 -14.08 -14.00 -2.01
C ALA A 19 -13.88 -12.92 -3.09
N PHE A 20 -12.67 -12.36 -3.23
CA PHE A 20 -12.34 -11.40 -4.29
C PHE A 20 -12.48 -12.00 -5.70
N LEU A 21 -11.97 -13.22 -5.89
CA LEU A 21 -11.91 -13.89 -7.19
C LEU A 21 -13.15 -14.74 -7.50
N GLY A 22 -14.02 -15.01 -6.53
CA GLY A 22 -15.08 -16.01 -6.65
C GLY A 22 -14.54 -17.44 -6.81
N ARG A 23 -13.41 -17.77 -6.16
CA ARG A 23 -12.76 -19.08 -6.33
C ARG A 23 -13.28 -20.08 -5.31
N GLY A 24 -14.15 -20.99 -5.77
CA GLY A 24 -14.76 -22.02 -4.91
C GLY A 24 -15.85 -21.47 -3.98
N MET A 25 -16.27 -20.23 -4.21
CA MET A 25 -17.40 -19.53 -3.58
C MET A 25 -17.84 -18.38 -4.48
N ASP A 26 -19.01 -17.80 -4.23
CA ASP A 26 -19.44 -16.62 -4.96
C ASP A 26 -18.53 -15.42 -4.69
N LYS A 27 -18.38 -14.55 -5.68
CA LYS A 27 -17.60 -13.32 -5.54
C LYS A 27 -18.31 -12.40 -4.55
N ASP A 28 -17.59 -11.99 -3.49
CA ASP A 28 -18.09 -11.13 -2.43
C ASP A 28 -16.98 -10.14 -2.03
N LEU A 29 -17.06 -8.93 -2.58
CA LEU A 29 -16.08 -7.88 -2.32
C LEU A 29 -16.15 -7.37 -0.87
N PRO A 30 -17.33 -7.12 -0.26
CA PRO A 30 -17.41 -6.79 1.16
C PRO A 30 -16.76 -7.83 2.08
N ALA A 31 -17.05 -9.11 1.89
CA ALA A 31 -16.41 -10.17 2.67
C ALA A 31 -14.89 -10.18 2.42
N SER A 32 -14.46 -10.01 1.17
CA SER A 32 -13.04 -9.93 0.81
C SER A 32 -12.29 -8.85 1.59
N THR A 33 -12.83 -7.63 1.61
CA THR A 33 -12.24 -6.50 2.33
C THR A 33 -12.14 -6.79 3.82
N SER A 34 -13.22 -7.31 4.43
CA SER A 34 -13.21 -7.68 5.86
C SER A 34 -12.15 -8.74 6.19
N TYR A 35 -11.97 -9.75 5.32
CA TYR A 35 -10.94 -10.76 5.51
C TYR A 35 -9.51 -10.20 5.37
N PHE A 36 -9.29 -9.23 4.47
CA PHE A 36 -7.99 -8.56 4.35
C PHE A 36 -7.67 -7.69 5.57
N GLU A 37 -8.66 -6.96 6.11
CA GLU A 37 -8.50 -6.22 7.36
C GLU A 37 -8.11 -7.15 8.51
N ARG A 38 -8.84 -8.26 8.67
CA ARG A 38 -8.55 -9.23 9.71
C ARG A 38 -7.19 -9.91 9.51
N ALA A 39 -6.79 -10.19 8.27
CA ALA A 39 -5.45 -10.69 7.97
C ALA A 39 -4.37 -9.68 8.42
N CYS A 40 -4.59 -8.39 8.16
CA CYS A 40 -3.71 -7.31 8.62
C CYS A 40 -3.61 -7.25 10.15
N GLU A 41 -4.75 -7.28 10.85
CA GLU A 41 -4.82 -7.26 12.32
C GLU A 41 -4.12 -8.47 12.96
N LEU A 42 -4.14 -9.61 12.27
CA LEU A 42 -3.43 -10.83 12.66
C LEU A 42 -1.95 -10.84 12.22
N GLY A 43 -1.41 -9.70 11.80
CA GLY A 43 0.00 -9.53 11.45
C GLY A 43 0.38 -10.02 10.06
N PHE A 44 -0.57 -10.45 9.22
CA PHE A 44 -0.27 -10.82 7.84
C PHE A 44 -0.28 -9.58 6.94
N THR A 45 0.91 -9.04 6.71
CA THR A 45 1.16 -7.71 6.14
C THR A 45 0.61 -7.52 4.73
N LYS A 46 0.56 -8.57 3.90
CA LYS A 46 -0.11 -8.53 2.59
C LYS A 46 -1.62 -8.30 2.70
N GLY A 47 -2.23 -8.68 3.82
CA GLY A 47 -3.61 -8.32 4.15
C GLY A 47 -3.79 -6.81 4.31
N CYS A 48 -2.82 -6.14 4.95
CA CYS A 48 -2.84 -4.67 5.05
C CYS A 48 -2.78 -4.02 3.68
N HIS A 49 -1.90 -4.48 2.79
CA HIS A 49 -1.80 -3.96 1.42
C HIS A 49 -3.14 -4.09 0.66
N ASN A 50 -3.77 -5.27 0.70
CA ASN A 50 -5.03 -5.48 -0.01
C ASN A 50 -6.21 -4.71 0.62
N ALA A 51 -6.25 -4.59 1.95
CA ALA A 51 -7.23 -3.74 2.62
C ALA A 51 -7.06 -2.26 2.22
N ALA A 52 -5.81 -1.80 2.06
CA ALA A 52 -5.53 -0.46 1.57
C ALA A 52 -6.08 -0.26 0.16
N ILE A 53 -5.81 -1.17 -0.78
CA ILE A 53 -6.35 -1.12 -2.14
C ILE A 53 -7.87 -1.01 -2.12
N ALA A 54 -8.54 -1.87 -1.33
CA ALA A 54 -9.99 -1.89 -1.23
C ALA A 54 -10.56 -0.52 -0.80
N TYR A 55 -9.99 0.09 0.24
CA TYR A 55 -10.40 1.42 0.70
C TYR A 55 -10.08 2.56 -0.27
N MET A 56 -8.96 2.47 -1.00
CA MET A 56 -8.57 3.46 -2.00
C MET A 56 -9.51 3.45 -3.20
N GLN A 57 -10.04 2.28 -3.58
CA GLN A 57 -10.89 2.11 -4.75
C GLN A 57 -12.39 2.11 -4.40
N GLY A 58 -12.76 1.84 -3.14
CA GLY A 58 -14.15 1.57 -2.75
C GLY A 58 -14.63 0.17 -3.16
N ASP A 59 -13.71 -0.78 -3.30
CA ASP A 59 -14.03 -2.15 -3.70
C ASP A 59 -14.57 -2.91 -2.49
N GLY A 60 -15.86 -3.24 -2.53
CA GLY A 60 -16.53 -3.96 -1.43
C GLY A 60 -16.73 -3.13 -0.16
N CYS A 61 -16.35 -1.85 -0.15
CA CYS A 61 -16.56 -0.95 0.97
C CYS A 61 -16.79 0.49 0.50
N VAL A 62 -17.22 1.36 1.41
CA VAL A 62 -17.26 2.81 1.09
C VAL A 62 -15.82 3.29 0.93
N LYS A 63 -15.50 3.88 -0.23
CA LYS A 63 -14.20 4.48 -0.51
C LYS A 63 -13.78 5.39 0.66
N ASN A 64 -12.60 5.16 1.21
CA ASN A 64 -12.05 5.93 2.31
C ASN A 64 -10.52 6.02 2.16
N VAL A 65 -10.06 7.07 1.49
CA VAL A 65 -8.64 7.26 1.16
C VAL A 65 -7.77 7.33 2.41
N ASN A 66 -8.23 8.01 3.47
CA ASN A 66 -7.46 8.10 4.72
C ASN A 66 -7.22 6.72 5.35
N ARG A 67 -8.26 5.89 5.41
CA ARG A 67 -8.12 4.50 5.92
C ARG A 67 -7.23 3.66 5.00
N GLY A 68 -7.33 3.86 3.68
CA GLY A 68 -6.43 3.24 2.70
C GLY A 68 -4.96 3.61 2.96
N LEU A 69 -4.66 4.89 3.16
CA LEU A 69 -3.31 5.36 3.50
C LEU A 69 -2.80 4.77 4.81
N GLU A 70 -3.64 4.64 5.84
CA GLU A 70 -3.25 4.00 7.11
C GLU A 70 -2.83 2.54 6.92
N TYR A 71 -3.59 1.77 6.14
CA TYR A 71 -3.24 0.38 5.84
C TYR A 71 -1.98 0.26 4.97
N TYR A 72 -1.81 1.13 3.96
CA TYR A 72 -0.55 1.17 3.21
C TYR A 72 0.63 1.53 4.12
N LYS A 73 0.48 2.47 5.05
CA LYS A 73 1.52 2.82 6.03
C LYS A 73 1.92 1.61 6.86
N LYS A 74 0.94 0.86 7.39
CA LYS A 74 1.20 -0.38 8.13
C LYS A 74 1.95 -1.40 7.28
N ALA A 75 1.52 -1.61 6.04
CA ALA A 75 2.16 -2.57 5.12
C ALA A 75 3.60 -2.15 4.74
N CYS A 76 3.81 -0.87 4.42
CA CYS A 76 5.12 -0.31 4.08
C CYS A 76 6.10 -0.40 5.27
N SER A 77 5.65 -0.05 6.49
CA SER A 77 6.46 -0.21 7.71
C SER A 77 6.80 -1.67 8.02
N ALA A 78 6.05 -2.61 7.46
CA ALA A 78 6.31 -4.04 7.56
C ALA A 78 6.92 -4.62 6.27
N SER A 79 7.69 -3.79 5.55
CA SER A 79 8.51 -4.17 4.40
C SER A 79 7.74 -4.65 3.16
N VAL A 80 6.48 -4.28 3.00
CA VAL A 80 5.75 -4.48 1.74
C VAL A 80 6.07 -3.31 0.80
N GLY A 81 7.10 -3.49 -0.04
CA GLY A 81 7.63 -2.44 -0.92
C GLY A 81 6.61 -1.82 -1.87
N GLU A 82 5.65 -2.60 -2.37
CA GLU A 82 4.56 -2.10 -3.21
C GLU A 82 3.72 -1.06 -2.46
N SER A 83 3.48 -1.25 -1.17
CA SER A 83 2.74 -0.28 -0.36
C SER A 83 3.51 1.03 -0.17
N CYS A 84 4.84 0.97 -0.10
CA CYS A 84 5.67 2.18 -0.08
C CYS A 84 5.56 2.93 -1.42
N LEU A 85 5.57 2.24 -2.55
CA LEU A 85 5.33 2.86 -3.86
C LEU A 85 3.93 3.46 -3.99
N ASN A 86 2.90 2.79 -3.45
CA ASN A 86 1.55 3.34 -3.43
C ASN A 86 1.46 4.61 -2.57
N LEU A 87 2.18 4.69 -1.46
CA LEU A 87 2.26 5.90 -0.63
C LEU A 87 3.02 7.02 -1.34
N TRP A 88 4.17 6.72 -1.96
CA TRP A 88 4.86 7.68 -2.81
C TRP A 88 3.90 8.25 -3.86
N SER A 89 3.20 7.38 -4.60
CA SER A 89 2.26 7.79 -5.64
C SER A 89 1.14 8.67 -5.08
N ALA A 90 0.58 8.30 -3.93
CA ALA A 90 -0.48 9.07 -3.28
C ALA A 90 -0.01 10.47 -2.86
N TYR A 91 1.14 10.60 -2.21
CA TYR A 91 1.66 11.90 -1.76
C TYR A 91 2.29 12.73 -2.88
N PHE A 92 2.80 12.10 -3.94
CA PHE A 92 3.39 12.80 -5.08
C PHE A 92 2.30 13.33 -6.03
N HIS A 93 1.31 12.50 -6.38
CA HIS A 93 0.25 12.86 -7.34
C HIS A 93 -1.01 13.42 -6.68
N GLY A 94 -1.18 13.23 -5.37
CA GLY A 94 -2.32 13.74 -4.60
C GLY A 94 -3.62 12.95 -4.75
N HIS A 95 -3.56 11.74 -5.34
CA HIS A 95 -4.70 10.82 -5.53
C HIS A 95 -6.02 11.50 -5.94
N ASN A 96 -6.05 12.12 -7.11
CA ASN A 96 -7.22 12.85 -7.64
C ASN A 96 -7.71 14.02 -6.77
N GLY A 97 -6.86 14.56 -5.90
CA GLY A 97 -7.19 15.65 -4.97
C GLY A 97 -7.65 15.17 -3.58
N ASP A 98 -7.81 13.87 -3.37
CA ASP A 98 -8.17 13.29 -2.06
C ASP A 98 -7.00 13.31 -1.07
N VAL A 99 -5.76 13.47 -1.56
CA VAL A 99 -4.54 13.53 -0.75
C VAL A 99 -3.81 14.84 -1.02
N VAL A 100 -3.51 15.58 0.04
CA VAL A 100 -2.65 16.76 -0.06
C VAL A 100 -1.26 16.30 -0.48
N LYS A 101 -0.75 16.88 -1.58
CA LYS A 101 0.59 16.55 -2.07
C LYS A 101 1.65 16.95 -1.03
N ASP A 102 2.61 16.06 -0.83
CA ASP A 102 3.72 16.27 0.10
C ASP A 102 4.97 15.65 -0.53
N GLY A 103 5.81 16.49 -1.13
CA GLY A 103 7.01 16.06 -1.84
C GLY A 103 8.06 15.43 -0.91
N PRO A 104 8.41 16.03 0.24
CA PRO A 104 9.29 15.39 1.21
C PRO A 104 8.80 14.02 1.68
N MET A 105 7.50 13.89 1.98
CA MET A 105 6.92 12.60 2.39
C MET A 105 6.90 11.59 1.24
N ALA A 106 6.59 12.03 0.03
CA ALA A 106 6.69 11.17 -1.15
C ALA A 106 8.12 10.66 -1.35
N LEU A 107 9.13 11.54 -1.25
CA LEU A 107 10.53 11.15 -1.38
C LEU A 107 10.94 10.13 -0.31
N ASP A 108 10.49 10.29 0.94
CA ASP A 108 10.73 9.31 2.00
C ASP A 108 10.16 7.93 1.64
N TYR A 109 8.93 7.86 1.14
CA TYR A 109 8.34 6.59 0.72
C TYR A 109 8.97 5.98 -0.54
N ALA A 110 9.43 6.81 -1.49
CA ALA A 110 10.20 6.33 -2.64
C ALA A 110 11.56 5.76 -2.21
N SER A 111 12.24 6.45 -1.29
CA SER A 111 13.51 6.00 -0.70
C SER A 111 13.32 4.67 0.01
N LYS A 112 12.30 4.55 0.88
CA LYS A 112 11.97 3.28 1.54
C LYS A 112 11.64 2.16 0.58
N ALA A 113 10.93 2.46 -0.52
CA ALA A 113 10.69 1.46 -1.56
C ALA A 113 12.02 1.02 -2.20
N CYS A 114 12.94 1.94 -2.48
CA CYS A 114 14.29 1.61 -2.98
C CYS A 114 15.06 0.71 -2.01
N ASP A 115 15.07 1.03 -0.72
CA ASP A 115 15.73 0.24 0.32
C ASP A 115 15.15 -1.18 0.44
N LEU A 116 13.89 -1.36 0.03
CA LEU A 116 13.18 -2.64 -0.07
C LEU A 116 13.34 -3.30 -1.45
N GLU A 117 14.37 -2.92 -2.21
CA GLU A 117 14.72 -3.46 -3.53
C GLU A 117 13.64 -3.22 -4.61
N MET A 118 12.69 -2.30 -4.38
CA MET A 118 11.79 -1.84 -5.44
C MET A 118 12.55 -0.85 -6.33
N PHE A 119 13.04 -1.32 -7.47
CA PHE A 119 13.75 -0.51 -8.46
C PHE A 119 12.99 0.79 -8.85
N GLN A 120 11.66 0.72 -8.93
CA GLN A 120 10.81 1.89 -9.20
C GLN A 120 10.97 2.97 -8.12
N GLY A 121 11.20 2.59 -6.86
CA GLY A 121 11.43 3.51 -5.74
C GLY A 121 12.70 4.32 -5.95
N CYS A 122 13.79 3.64 -6.33
CA CYS A 122 15.07 4.28 -6.62
C CYS A 122 14.93 5.27 -7.79
N VAL A 123 14.34 4.83 -8.90
CA VAL A 123 14.10 5.68 -10.07
C VAL A 123 13.27 6.91 -9.73
N ASN A 124 12.19 6.73 -8.96
CA ASN A 124 11.32 7.84 -8.57
C ASN A 124 12.05 8.84 -7.66
N ALA A 125 12.80 8.36 -6.66
CA ALA A 125 13.56 9.20 -5.77
C ALA A 125 14.67 9.97 -6.51
N ALA A 126 15.42 9.30 -7.39
CA ALA A 126 16.44 9.90 -8.24
C ALA A 126 15.86 11.02 -9.12
N ILE A 127 14.71 10.78 -9.77
CA ILE A 127 14.06 11.77 -10.63
C ILE A 127 13.58 12.98 -9.80
N MET A 128 12.99 12.75 -8.63
CA MET A 128 12.56 13.82 -7.72
C MET A 128 13.74 14.72 -7.34
N CYS A 129 14.87 14.13 -6.92
CA CYS A 129 16.09 14.84 -6.56
C CYS A 129 16.77 15.54 -7.76
N ARG A 130 16.78 14.91 -8.94
CA ARG A 130 17.35 15.51 -10.16
C ARG A 130 16.58 16.74 -10.61
N ARG A 131 15.25 16.64 -10.63
CA ARG A 131 14.37 17.67 -11.20
C ARG A 131 13.98 18.75 -10.20
N GLY A 132 13.98 18.41 -8.92
CA GLY A 132 13.41 19.24 -7.87
C GLY A 132 11.87 19.16 -7.83
N ASP A 133 11.32 17.98 -8.13
CA ASP A 133 9.87 17.78 -8.20
C ASP A 133 9.32 17.53 -6.79
N GLY A 134 8.75 18.58 -6.18
CA GLY A 134 8.21 18.53 -4.82
C GLY A 134 9.27 18.59 -3.70
N VAL A 135 10.55 18.56 -4.05
CA VAL A 135 11.71 18.71 -3.15
C VAL A 135 12.76 19.59 -3.82
N PRO A 136 13.70 20.23 -3.10
CA PRO A 136 14.84 20.88 -3.72
C PRO A 136 15.68 19.90 -4.53
N LYS A 137 16.38 20.39 -5.56
CA LYS A 137 17.36 19.57 -6.30
C LYS A 137 18.49 19.12 -5.37
N ASP A 138 18.89 17.86 -5.48
CA ASP A 138 19.89 17.25 -4.61
C ASP A 138 20.69 16.18 -5.37
N ALA A 139 21.87 16.54 -5.88
CA ALA A 139 22.70 15.65 -6.68
C ALA A 139 23.37 14.54 -5.86
N GLU A 140 23.65 14.80 -4.57
CA GLU A 140 24.22 13.79 -3.68
C GLU A 140 23.19 12.70 -3.43
N ARG A 141 21.98 13.10 -3.05
CA ARG A 141 20.88 12.17 -2.83
C ARG A 141 20.41 11.49 -4.11
N GLU A 142 20.45 12.16 -5.25
CA GLU A 142 20.23 11.52 -6.56
C GLU A 142 21.23 10.37 -6.78
N SER A 143 22.52 10.58 -6.52
CA SER A 143 23.57 9.59 -6.79
C SER A 143 23.53 8.35 -5.89
N TYR A 144 22.76 8.41 -4.79
CA TYR A 144 22.52 7.28 -3.90
C TYR A 144 21.53 6.25 -4.48
N PHE A 145 20.62 6.69 -5.36
CA PHE A 145 19.56 5.87 -5.97
C PHE A 145 19.92 5.41 -7.38
#